data_AF-A0A183D7K7-F1
#
_entry.id   AF-A0A183D7K7-F1
#
_cell.length_a   1.000
_cell.length_b   1.000
_cell.length_c   1.000
_cell.angle_alpha   90.00
_cell.angle_beta   90.00
_cell.angle_gamma   90.00
#
_symmetry.space_group_name_H-M   'P 1'
#
loop_
_entity.id
_entity.type
_entity.pdbx_description
1 polymer ?
#
loop_
_entity_poly.entity_id
_entity_poly.type
_entity_poly.pdbx_seq_one_letter_code
_entity_poly.pdbx_strand_id
1 'polypeptide(L)'
;MLSREKEGLAVAAYKDDELVVDLWGGYAEKAAFRAWSRDTMTVVFSSTKAIGALIIAILVSRGHLHYEDKAGLISFDGELSIEQARDHQYVSRLIENENQTY
;
A
#
# COMPACT_ATOMS: atom_id res chain seq x y z
N MET A 1 0.07 5.80 27.11
CA MET A 1 -1.32 5.56 26.62
C MET A 1 -2.02 6.89 26.54
N LEU A 2 -2.44 7.32 25.34
CA LEU A 2 -3.15 8.59 25.13
C LEU A 2 -4.59 8.45 25.68
N SER A 3 -4.80 8.75 26.96
CA SER A 3 -6.05 8.44 27.68
C SER A 3 -7.16 9.50 27.53
N ARG A 4 -7.03 10.44 26.58
CA ARG A 4 -7.95 11.58 26.41
C ARG A 4 -8.56 11.75 25.02
N GLU A 5 -8.13 10.97 24.03
CA GLU A 5 -8.66 11.10 22.66
C GLU A 5 -10.00 10.36 22.50
N LYS A 6 -10.96 11.00 21.82
CA LYS A 6 -12.29 10.42 21.58
C LYS A 6 -12.24 9.20 20.65
N GLU A 7 -11.25 9.18 19.77
CA GLU A 7 -10.99 8.17 18.74
C GLU A 7 -9.62 7.55 18.97
N GLY A 8 -9.34 6.43 18.31
CA GLY A 8 -8.04 5.79 18.38
C GLY A 8 -7.07 6.24 17.28
N LEU A 9 -5.78 6.12 17.57
CA LEU A 9 -4.70 6.41 16.63
C LEU A 9 -3.46 5.57 16.93
N ALA A 10 -2.56 5.53 15.96
CA ALA A 10 -1.19 5.03 16.10
C ALA A 10 -0.21 6.04 15.47
N VAL A 11 0.98 6.18 16.07
CA VAL A 11 2.07 7.06 15.61
C VAL A 11 3.38 6.29 15.72
N ALA A 12 4.16 6.31 14.64
CA ALA A 12 5.54 5.85 14.62
C ALA A 12 6.44 6.97 14.10
N ALA A 13 7.62 7.14 14.69
CA ALA A 13 8.64 8.07 14.21
C ALA A 13 10.01 7.41 14.21
N TYR A 14 10.75 7.63 13.14
CA TYR A 14 12.09 7.10 12.95
C TYR A 14 13.11 8.24 12.93
N LYS A 15 14.30 7.97 13.45
CA LYS A 15 15.47 8.85 13.34
C LYS A 15 16.67 7.96 13.05
N ASP A 16 17.43 8.28 12.00
CA ASP A 16 18.63 7.53 11.62
C ASP A 16 18.37 6.01 11.53
N ASP A 17 17.28 5.63 10.86
CA ASP A 17 16.76 4.26 10.73
C ASP A 17 16.32 3.55 12.03
N GLU A 18 16.38 4.23 13.17
CA GLU A 18 15.91 3.71 14.47
C GLU A 18 14.49 4.19 14.79
N LEU A 19 13.65 3.25 15.25
CA LEU A 19 12.30 3.54 15.73
C LEU A 19 12.37 4.20 17.12
N VAL A 20 12.18 5.52 17.16
CA VAL A 20 12.29 6.32 18.39
C VAL A 20 10.93 6.59 19.04
N VAL A 21 9.84 6.45 18.30
CA VAL A 21 8.46 6.55 18.81
C VAL A 21 7.64 5.41 18.20
N ASP A 22 6.94 4.66 19.05
CA ASP A 22 5.98 3.62 18.66
C ASP A 22 4.83 3.62 19.68
N LEU A 23 3.76 4.35 19.36
CA LEU A 23 2.66 4.60 20.28
C LEU A 23 1.32 4.37 19.62
N TRP A 24 0.37 3.85 20.40
CA TRP A 24 -1.04 3.77 20.04
C TRP A 24 -1.93 4.01 21.26
N GLY A 25 -3.20 4.32 21.03
CA GLY A 25 -4.18 4.51 22.09
C GLY A 25 -5.54 4.95 21.58
N GLY A 26 -6.52 5.04 22.48
CA GLY A 26 -7.91 5.34 22.18
C GLY A 26 -8.73 4.10 21.80
N TYR A 27 -9.78 4.27 21.02
CA TYR A 27 -10.71 3.21 20.62
C TYR A 27 -10.60 2.91 19.13
N ALA A 28 -10.49 1.63 18.78
CA ALA A 28 -10.69 1.18 17.41
C ALA A 28 -12.17 1.22 17.00
N GLU A 29 -13.06 1.01 17.98
CA GLU A 29 -14.51 1.13 17.80
C GLU A 29 -15.16 1.48 19.12
N LYS A 30 -15.54 2.75 19.26
CA LYS A 30 -16.05 3.30 20.50
C LYS A 30 -17.39 2.70 20.91
N ALA A 31 -18.29 2.46 19.96
CA ALA A 31 -19.62 1.89 20.22
C ALA A 31 -19.56 0.48 20.81
N ALA A 32 -18.53 -0.30 20.42
CA ALA A 32 -18.27 -1.64 20.92
C ALA A 32 -17.28 -1.65 22.11
N PHE A 33 -16.86 -0.49 22.62
CA PHE A 33 -15.80 -0.35 23.64
C PHE A 33 -14.49 -1.08 23.27
N ARG A 34 -14.21 -1.24 21.97
CA ARG A 34 -13.01 -1.94 21.50
C ARG A 34 -11.84 -0.98 21.47
N ALA A 35 -10.88 -1.22 22.37
CA ALA A 35 -9.65 -0.42 22.46
C ALA A 35 -8.79 -0.58 21.19
N TRP A 36 -8.02 0.46 20.88
CA TRP A 36 -6.99 0.39 19.86
C TRP A 36 -5.82 -0.44 20.38
N SER A 37 -5.44 -1.46 19.62
CA SER A 37 -4.26 -2.30 19.85
C SER A 37 -3.18 -2.01 18.82
N ARG A 38 -1.96 -2.51 19.06
CA ARG A 38 -0.84 -2.47 18.11
C ARG A 38 -1.25 -2.97 16.71
N ASP A 39 -2.08 -4.00 16.64
CA ASP A 39 -2.48 -4.67 15.40
C ASP A 39 -3.80 -4.15 14.81
N THR A 40 -4.32 -3.03 15.33
CA THR A 40 -5.55 -2.42 14.79
C THR A 40 -5.31 -1.89 13.39
N MET A 41 -5.96 -2.48 12.39
CA MET A 41 -5.96 -1.99 11.01
C MET A 41 -6.91 -0.81 10.84
N THR A 42 -6.52 0.17 10.02
CA THR A 42 -7.35 1.31 9.62
C THR A 42 -7.17 1.63 8.15
N VAL A 43 -8.12 2.37 7.57
CA VAL A 43 -8.05 2.84 6.19
C VAL A 43 -7.04 3.99 6.10
N VAL A 44 -6.01 3.84 5.27
CA VAL A 44 -4.93 4.83 5.12
C VAL A 44 -5.19 5.87 4.01
N PHE A 45 -6.35 5.80 3.35
CA PHE A 45 -6.79 6.71 2.29
C PHE A 45 -5.70 6.98 1.23
N SER A 46 -5.45 8.25 0.89
CA SER A 46 -4.49 8.64 -0.14
C SER A 46 -3.04 8.26 0.16
N SER A 47 -2.71 7.82 1.37
CA SER A 47 -1.37 7.29 1.68
C SER A 47 -1.03 6.06 0.83
N THR A 48 -2.04 5.36 0.29
CA THR A 48 -1.82 4.28 -0.69
C THR A 48 -1.09 4.73 -1.96
N LYS A 49 -1.18 6.02 -2.34
CA LYS A 49 -0.46 6.56 -3.50
C LYS A 49 1.05 6.47 -3.34
N ALA A 50 1.57 6.62 -2.12
CA ALA A 50 3.00 6.48 -1.85
C ALA A 50 3.48 5.04 -2.11
N ILE A 51 2.69 4.05 -1.67
CA ILE A 51 2.95 2.64 -1.95
C ILE A 51 2.88 2.37 -3.46
N GLY A 52 1.86 2.88 -4.15
CA GLY A 52 1.73 2.75 -5.60
C GLY A 52 2.92 3.36 -6.35
N ALA A 53 3.35 4.56 -5.97
CA ALA A 53 4.52 5.21 -6.56
C ALA A 53 5.81 4.41 -6.31
N LEU A 54 5.98 3.83 -5.11
CA LEU A 54 7.12 2.97 -4.79
C LEU A 54 7.14 1.71 -5.66
N ILE A 55 5.98 1.07 -5.91
CA ILE A 55 5.88 -0.08 -6.82
C ILE A 55 6.35 0.31 -8.22
N ILE A 56 5.90 1.45 -8.76
CA ILE A 56 6.36 1.95 -10.06
C ILE A 56 7.88 2.18 -10.05
N ALA A 57 8.43 2.81 -9.01
CA ALA A 57 9.87 3.03 -8.90
C ALA A 57 10.66 1.71 -8.87
N ILE A 58 10.16 0.66 -8.20
CA ILE A 58 10.77 -0.68 -8.19
C ILE A 58 10.75 -1.29 -9.59
N LEU A 59 9.63 -1.19 -10.30
CA LEU A 59 9.50 -1.71 -11.67
C LEU A 59 10.45 -1.00 -12.64
N VAL A 60 10.56 0.33 -12.54
CA VAL A 60 11.51 1.11 -13.34
C VAL A 60 12.95 0.71 -13.00
N SER A 61 13.29 0.57 -11.72
CA SER A 61 14.62 0.14 -11.28
C SER A 61 14.99 -1.27 -11.78
N ARG A 62 14.01 -2.12 -12.10
CA ARG A 62 14.21 -3.46 -12.63
C ARG A 62 14.16 -3.53 -14.16
N GLY A 63 13.91 -2.40 -14.83
CA GLY A 63 13.78 -2.35 -16.29
C GLY A 63 12.46 -2.90 -16.83
N HIS A 64 11.44 -3.05 -15.97
CA HIS A 64 10.10 -3.49 -16.40
C HIS A 64 9.20 -2.32 -16.84
N LEU A 65 9.57 -1.08 -16.54
CA LEU A 65 8.87 0.14 -16.95
C LEU A 65 9.89 1.26 -17.17
N HIS A 66 9.49 2.29 -17.89
CA HIS A 66 10.24 3.55 -18.01
C HIS A 66 9.31 4.72 -17.66
N TYR A 67 9.86 5.78 -17.03
CA TYR A 67 9.06 6.96 -16.67
C TYR A 67 8.50 7.72 -17.88
N GLU A 68 9.11 7.51 -19.05
CA GLU A 68 8.66 8.10 -20.33
C GLU A 68 7.58 7.26 -21.01
N ASP A 69 7.21 6.10 -20.45
CA ASP A 69 6.13 5.28 -20.98
C ASP A 69 4.83 6.07 -20.96
N LYS A 70 4.10 6.03 -22.07
CA LYS A 70 2.81 6.72 -22.16
C LYS A 70 1.80 6.00 -21.26
N ALA A 71 1.10 6.77 -20.42
CA ALA A 71 -0.03 6.26 -19.68
C ALA A 71 -1.06 5.66 -20.65
N GLY A 72 -1.36 4.36 -20.49
CA GLY A 72 -2.26 3.60 -21.37
C GLY A 72 -1.59 2.54 -22.26
N LEU A 73 -0.26 2.35 -22.21
CA LEU A 73 0.41 1.23 -22.89
C LEU A 73 0.25 -0.11 -22.18
N ILE A 74 -0.14 -0.09 -20.90
CA ILE A 74 -0.53 -1.28 -20.14
C ILE A 74 -2.05 -1.44 -20.32
N SER A 75 -2.44 -2.24 -21.31
CA SER A 75 -3.83 -2.55 -21.62
C SER A 75 -4.10 -3.99 -21.22
N PHE A 76 -4.72 -4.18 -20.06
CA PHE A 76 -5.22 -5.49 -19.66
C PHE A 76 -6.36 -5.91 -20.60
N ASP A 77 -6.02 -6.51 -21.73
CA ASP A 77 -6.97 -6.97 -22.75
C ASP A 77 -7.78 -8.20 -22.28
N GLY A 78 -7.47 -8.74 -21.10
CA GLY A 78 -8.17 -9.85 -20.47
C GLY A 78 -9.06 -9.42 -19.31
N GLU A 79 -10.24 -10.04 -19.20
CA GLU A 79 -11.01 -10.02 -17.95
C GLU A 79 -10.16 -10.64 -16.83
N LEU A 80 -9.90 -9.84 -15.79
CA LEU A 80 -9.11 -10.25 -14.65
C LEU A 80 -10.06 -10.70 -13.52
N SER A 81 -10.04 -11.99 -13.17
CA SER A 81 -10.82 -12.46 -12.04
C SER A 81 -10.26 -11.89 -10.73
N ILE A 82 -11.10 -11.78 -9.68
CA ILE A 82 -10.64 -11.32 -8.36
C ILE A 82 -9.53 -12.22 -7.80
N GLU A 83 -9.56 -13.51 -8.10
CA GLU A 83 -8.53 -14.47 -7.66
C GLU A 83 -7.20 -14.19 -8.35
N GLN A 84 -7.23 -13.94 -9.66
CA GLN A 84 -6.06 -13.55 -10.45
C GLN A 84 -5.50 -12.18 -10.04
N ALA A 85 -6.36 -11.23 -9.67
CA ALA A 85 -5.95 -9.90 -9.21
C ALA A 85 -5.17 -9.96 -7.89
N ARG A 86 -5.40 -11.00 -7.08
CA ARG A 86 -4.73 -11.20 -5.79
C ARG A 86 -3.43 -12.00 -5.91
N ASP A 87 -3.20 -12.63 -7.07
CA ASP A 87 -1.95 -13.30 -7.37
C ASP A 87 -0.93 -12.32 -7.97
N HIS A 88 -0.03 -11.83 -7.12
CA HIS A 88 1.03 -10.90 -7.54
C HIS A 88 1.95 -11.47 -8.63
N GLN A 89 2.13 -12.79 -8.73
CA GLN A 89 2.94 -13.41 -9.78
C GLN A 89 2.21 -13.40 -11.12
N TYR A 90 0.90 -13.61 -11.09
CA TYR A 90 0.05 -13.48 -12.28
C TYR A 90 0.04 -12.04 -12.80
N VAL A 91 -0.17 -11.06 -11.91
CA VAL A 91 -0.15 -9.63 -12.26
C VAL A 91 1.23 -9.21 -12.81
N SER A 92 2.33 -9.68 -12.23
CA SER A 92 3.70 -9.41 -12.74
C SER A 92 3.88 -9.91 -14.18
N ARG A 93 3.46 -11.15 -14.46
CA ARG A 93 3.58 -11.74 -15.81
C ARG A 93 2.76 -11.01 -16.87
N LEU A 94 1.58 -10.48 -16.53
CA LEU A 94 0.79 -9.67 -17.46
C LEU A 94 1.54 -8.39 -17.85
N ILE A 95 2.12 -7.69 -16.87
CA ILE A 95 2.93 -6.48 -17.09
C ILE A 95 4.17 -6.81 -17.95
N GLU A 96 4.82 -7.95 -17.68
CA GLU A 96 6.04 -8.35 -18.40
C GLU A 96 5.78 -8.75 -19.87
N ASN A 97 4.64 -9.39 -20.17
CA ASN A 97 4.32 -9.88 -21.51
C ASN A 97 3.86 -8.77 -22.47
N GLU A 98 3.21 -7.72 -21.98
CA GLU A 98 2.77 -6.59 -22.82
C GLU A 98 3.96 -5.78 -23.36
N ASN A 99 5.09 -5.77 -22.64
CA ASN A 99 6.32 -5.06 -23.04
C ASN A 99 7.12 -5.74 -24.18
N GLN A 100 6.66 -6.86 -24.75
CA GLN A 100 7.35 -7.53 -25.86
C GLN A 100 6.82 -7.18 -27.25
N THR A 101 5.88 -6.24 -27.38
CA THR A 101 5.18 -5.96 -28.66
C THR A 101 5.59 -4.65 -29.35
N TYR A 102 6.65 -3.96 -28.91
CA TYR A 102 7.17 -2.76 -29.58
C TYR A 102 8.68 -2.75 -29.75
#